data_AF-A0A1S8T993-F1
#
_entry.id   AF-A0A1S8T993-F1
#
_cell.length_a   1.000
_cell.length_b   1.000
_cell.length_c   1.000
_cell.angle_alpha   90.00
_cell.angle_beta   90.00
_cell.angle_gamma   90.00
#
_symmetry.space_group_name_H-M   'P 1'
#
loop_
_entity.id
_entity.type
_entity.pdbx_description
1 polymer ?
#
loop_
_entity_poly.entity_id
_entity_poly.type
_entity_poly.pdbx_seq_one_letter_code
_entity_poly.pdbx_strand_id
1 'polypeptide(L)'
;MKQAKTILKNFRGSNYEVGTQIGNWLLSNPVLLQKVLLPPKNYLQNKLDEIMSLLDQYCSGVNDEIKGFSDVLGIEYSQAIFYAMTYLDRGCSLMAVLPLKTENGHTLMARNYDFNDEMEEMCFAYTEIDGKNKYIGSILNLFGRCDGMNEYGLAVCKASNGLPVGNFEGG
;
A
#
# COMPACT_ATOMS: atom_id res chain seq x y z
N MET A 1 -8.34 -0.83 -26.66
CA MET A 1 -8.19 -0.91 -25.18
C MET A 1 -6.91 -1.68 -24.87
N LYS A 2 -6.01 -1.11 -24.06
CA LYS A 2 -4.83 -1.83 -23.54
C LYS A 2 -5.32 -2.85 -22.51
N GLN A 3 -4.80 -4.07 -22.54
CA GLN A 3 -5.07 -5.05 -21.48
C GLN A 3 -4.13 -4.77 -20.32
N ALA A 4 -4.66 -4.55 -19.12
CA ALA A 4 -3.88 -4.47 -17.90
C ALA A 4 -3.87 -5.83 -17.19
N LYS A 5 -2.73 -6.21 -16.61
CA LYS A 5 -2.61 -7.45 -15.85
C LYS A 5 -2.59 -7.13 -14.36
N THR A 6 -3.58 -7.63 -13.64
CA THR A 6 -3.66 -7.53 -12.18
C THR A 6 -3.15 -8.81 -11.53
N ILE A 7 -2.48 -8.69 -10.39
CA ILE A 7 -1.97 -9.82 -9.62
C ILE A 7 -2.74 -9.94 -8.31
N LEU A 8 -3.12 -11.17 -7.94
CA LEU A 8 -3.65 -11.46 -6.60
C LEU A 8 -2.57 -12.13 -5.75
N LYS A 9 -2.35 -11.61 -4.54
CA LYS A 9 -1.43 -12.17 -3.55
C LYS A 9 -2.15 -12.56 -2.26
N ASN A 10 -1.54 -13.49 -1.53
CA ASN A 10 -1.97 -13.90 -0.20
C ASN A 10 -0.77 -13.75 0.73
N PHE A 11 -0.91 -12.92 1.76
CA PHE A 11 0.12 -12.70 2.77
C PHE A 11 -0.43 -13.07 4.14
N ARG A 12 0.31 -13.89 4.89
CA ARG A 12 -0.15 -14.42 6.19
C ARG A 12 1.00 -14.52 7.20
N GLY A 13 0.71 -14.29 8.48
CA GLY A 13 1.64 -14.49 9.60
C GLY A 13 1.85 -13.21 10.40
N SER A 14 2.98 -13.13 11.09
CA SER A 14 3.41 -11.88 11.74
C SER A 14 3.70 -10.78 10.71
N ASN A 15 3.72 -9.52 11.14
CA ASN A 15 4.09 -8.39 10.26
C ASN A 15 5.45 -8.64 9.58
N TYR A 16 6.45 -9.08 10.34
CA TYR A 16 7.76 -9.40 9.80
C TYR A 16 7.70 -10.48 8.71
N GLU A 17 6.99 -11.59 8.96
CA GLU A 17 6.84 -12.68 7.98
C GLU A 17 6.10 -12.23 6.72
N VAL A 18 5.07 -11.39 6.86
CA VAL A 18 4.41 -10.76 5.70
C VAL A 18 5.41 -9.89 4.92
N GLY A 19 6.24 -9.11 5.62
CA GLY A 19 7.37 -8.39 5.05
C GLY A 19 8.28 -9.27 4.21
N THR A 20 8.70 -10.41 4.76
CA THR A 20 9.55 -11.37 4.03
C THR A 20 8.86 -11.94 2.79
N GLN A 21 7.55 -12.19 2.84
CA GLN A 21 6.79 -12.68 1.69
C GLN A 21 6.71 -11.62 0.58
N ILE A 22 6.54 -10.34 0.95
CA ILE A 22 6.61 -9.22 0.02
C ILE A 22 8.01 -9.18 -0.61
N GLY A 23 9.08 -9.24 0.19
CA GLY A 23 10.47 -9.26 -0.31
C GLY A 23 10.71 -10.37 -1.33
N ASN A 24 10.30 -11.60 -1.02
CA ASN A 24 10.42 -12.75 -1.92
C ASN A 24 9.62 -12.57 -3.21
N TRP A 25 8.43 -11.99 -3.14
CA TRP A 25 7.66 -11.65 -4.34
C TRP A 25 8.43 -10.65 -5.22
N LEU A 26 9.05 -9.63 -4.64
CA LEU A 26 9.77 -8.61 -5.40
C LEU A 26 11.06 -9.16 -6.02
N LEU A 27 11.76 -10.08 -5.36
CA LEU A 27 12.89 -10.81 -5.97
C LEU A 27 12.47 -11.59 -7.22
N SER A 28 11.24 -12.13 -7.24
CA SER A 28 10.67 -12.79 -8.42
C SER A 28 10.18 -11.83 -9.51
N ASN A 29 10.22 -10.51 -9.27
CA ASN A 29 9.77 -9.48 -10.21
C ASN A 29 10.76 -8.29 -10.29
N PRO A 30 11.89 -8.45 -11.00
CA PRO A 30 12.97 -7.45 -11.04
C PRO A 30 12.54 -6.06 -11.53
N VAL A 31 11.58 -6.01 -12.46
CA VAL A 31 11.06 -4.74 -13.00
C VAL A 31 10.34 -3.96 -11.89
N LEU A 32 9.53 -4.64 -11.08
CA LEU A 32 8.85 -4.00 -9.98
C LEU A 32 9.82 -3.64 -8.84
N LEU A 33 10.80 -4.52 -8.56
CA LEU A 33 11.84 -4.28 -7.56
C LEU A 33 12.57 -2.95 -7.79
N GLN A 34 12.91 -2.62 -9.04
CA GLN A 34 13.58 -1.35 -9.35
C GLN A 34 12.69 -0.11 -9.09
N LYS A 35 11.36 -0.24 -9.14
CA LYS A 35 10.44 0.87 -8.94
C LYS A 35 10.18 1.19 -7.47
N VAL A 36 10.35 0.19 -6.60
CA VAL A 36 9.98 0.28 -5.17
C VAL A 36 11.17 0.51 -4.25
N LEU A 37 12.37 0.60 -4.83
CA LEU A 37 13.62 0.85 -4.11
C LEU A 37 14.17 2.24 -4.40
N LEU A 38 14.54 2.93 -3.34
CA LEU A 38 15.25 4.20 -3.37
C LEU A 38 16.77 3.98 -3.23
N PRO A 39 17.58 4.91 -3.75
CA PRO A 39 19.01 4.95 -3.44
C PRO A 39 19.30 4.95 -1.93
N PRO A 40 20.44 4.39 -1.49
CA PRO A 40 20.87 4.46 -0.10
C PRO A 40 20.99 5.90 0.39
N LYS A 41 20.75 6.12 1.70
CA LYS A 41 20.86 7.45 2.36
C LYS A 41 19.94 8.53 1.77
N ASN A 42 18.77 8.14 1.29
CA ASN A 42 17.78 9.06 0.72
C ASN A 42 17.06 9.96 1.75
N TYR A 43 17.24 9.72 3.05
CA TYR A 43 16.60 10.49 4.12
C TYR A 43 17.63 11.05 5.10
N LEU A 44 17.32 12.22 5.64
CA LEU A 44 17.94 12.67 6.88
C LEU A 44 17.46 11.76 8.02
N GLN A 45 18.39 11.21 8.80
CA GLN A 45 18.08 10.19 9.82
C GLN A 45 17.00 10.67 10.79
N ASN A 46 17.06 11.91 11.27
CA ASN A 46 16.07 12.47 12.19
C ASN A 46 14.64 12.49 11.61
N LYS A 47 14.49 12.68 10.30
CA LYS A 47 13.18 12.65 9.63
C LYS A 47 12.66 11.23 9.48
N LEU A 48 13.56 10.28 9.19
CA LEU A 48 13.20 8.87 9.14
C LEU A 48 12.74 8.36 10.52
N ASP A 49 13.45 8.74 11.58
CA ASP A 49 13.08 8.38 12.96
C ASP A 49 11.69 8.94 13.33
N GLU A 50 11.40 10.19 12.95
CA GLU A 50 10.09 10.83 13.13
C GLU A 50 8.98 10.07 12.39
N ILE A 51 9.21 9.70 11.12
CA ILE A 51 8.27 8.91 10.32
C ILE A 51 8.02 7.54 10.97
N MET A 52 9.08 6.83 11.35
CA MET A 52 8.96 5.52 11.98
C MET A 52 8.19 5.59 13.30
N SER A 53 8.47 6.59 14.14
CA SER A 53 7.75 6.80 15.39
C SER A 53 6.27 7.07 15.18
N LEU A 54 5.89 7.84 14.16
CA LEU A 54 4.49 8.09 13.82
C LEU A 54 3.81 6.81 13.33
N LEU A 55 4.51 6.01 12.52
CA LEU A 55 3.99 4.74 12.02
C LEU A 55 3.81 3.73 13.15
N ASP A 56 4.72 3.65 14.11
CA ASP A 56 4.54 2.77 15.28
C ASP A 56 3.31 3.16 16.11
N GLN A 57 3.03 4.47 16.23
CA GLN A 57 1.89 4.98 16.98
C GLN A 57 0.55 4.75 16.26
N TYR A 58 0.48 5.03 14.96
CA TYR A 58 -0.80 5.09 14.22
C TYR A 58 -1.03 3.93 13.25
N CYS A 59 0.02 3.19 12.88
CA CYS A 59 0.00 2.07 11.95
C CYS A 59 0.90 0.93 12.45
N SER A 60 0.69 0.53 13.70
CA SER A 60 1.54 -0.44 14.40
C SER A 60 1.74 -1.72 13.56
N GLY A 61 3.01 -2.09 13.33
CA GLY A 61 3.40 -3.28 12.59
C GLY A 61 3.99 -3.02 11.20
N VAL A 62 3.70 -1.88 10.56
CA VAL A 62 4.23 -1.61 9.21
C VAL A 62 5.76 -1.51 9.17
N ASN A 63 6.39 -0.99 10.22
CA ASN A 63 7.86 -0.96 10.33
C ASN A 63 8.45 -2.37 10.41
N ASP A 64 7.75 -3.33 11.06
CA ASP A 64 8.17 -4.73 11.08
C ASP A 64 8.01 -5.39 9.70
N GLU A 65 6.95 -5.07 8.95
CA GLU A 65 6.81 -5.53 7.55
C GLU A 65 7.96 -5.01 6.69
N ILE A 66 8.28 -3.71 6.79
CA ILE A 66 9.38 -3.11 6.03
C ILE A 66 10.72 -3.73 6.45
N LYS A 67 10.92 -4.00 7.74
CA LYS A 67 12.10 -4.70 8.22
C LYS A 67 12.25 -6.08 7.59
N GLY A 68 11.21 -6.91 7.62
CA GLY A 68 11.24 -8.25 7.02
C GLY A 68 11.48 -8.22 5.51
N PHE A 69 10.90 -7.23 4.82
CA PHE A 69 11.16 -6.98 3.41
C PHE A 69 12.64 -6.64 3.15
N SER A 70 13.20 -5.72 3.93
CA SER A 70 14.58 -5.26 3.77
C SER A 70 15.61 -6.33 4.10
N ASP A 71 15.36 -7.14 5.14
CA ASP A 71 16.23 -8.26 5.50
C ASP A 71 16.31 -9.31 4.37
N VAL A 72 15.18 -9.59 3.69
CA VAL A 72 15.16 -10.51 2.52
C VAL A 72 15.95 -9.94 1.34
N LEU A 73 15.87 -8.63 1.10
CA LEU A 73 16.56 -7.98 -0.02
C LEU A 73 18.02 -7.62 0.28
N GLY A 74 18.45 -7.67 1.55
CA GLY A 74 19.79 -7.26 1.96
C GLY A 74 20.03 -5.76 1.78
N ILE A 75 19.01 -4.94 2.03
CA ILE A 75 19.03 -3.48 1.86
C ILE A 75 18.74 -2.77 3.19
N GLU A 76 19.06 -1.48 3.26
CA GLU A 76 18.64 -0.63 4.38
C GLU A 76 17.12 -0.39 4.31
N TYR A 77 16.42 -0.43 5.44
CA TYR A 77 14.96 -0.19 5.50
C TYR A 77 14.56 1.19 4.98
N SER A 78 15.44 2.18 5.11
CA SER A 78 15.24 3.52 4.53
C SER A 78 15.09 3.49 3.00
N GLN A 79 15.52 2.42 2.33
CA GLN A 79 15.42 2.32 0.87
C GLN A 79 14.02 1.91 0.40
N ALA A 80 13.11 1.52 1.29
CA ALA A 80 11.72 1.27 0.91
C ALA A 80 11.04 2.58 0.47
N ILE A 81 10.49 2.59 -0.76
CA ILE A 81 9.79 3.76 -1.31
C ILE A 81 8.62 4.22 -0.44
N PHE A 82 8.05 3.31 0.35
CA PHE A 82 6.90 3.58 1.20
C PHE A 82 7.09 4.79 2.11
N TYR A 83 8.26 4.94 2.75
CA TYR A 83 8.56 6.08 3.61
C TYR A 83 8.57 7.43 2.87
N ALA A 84 8.88 7.47 1.57
CA ALA A 84 8.86 8.71 0.78
C ALA A 84 7.42 9.06 0.41
N MET A 85 6.64 8.03 0.17
CA MET A 85 5.27 8.14 -0.30
C MET A 85 4.29 8.48 0.83
N THR A 86 4.68 8.43 2.10
CA THR A 86 3.85 8.92 3.21
C THR A 86 3.65 10.44 3.19
N TYR A 87 4.37 11.18 2.34
CA TYR A 87 4.34 12.64 2.24
C TYR A 87 3.66 13.15 0.94
N LEU A 88 2.98 12.29 0.18
CA LEU A 88 2.43 12.66 -1.13
C LEU A 88 0.90 12.67 -1.17
N ASP A 89 0.34 13.84 -1.54
CA ASP A 89 -1.07 14.03 -1.86
C ASP A 89 -1.35 13.73 -3.34
N ARG A 90 -2.38 12.93 -3.60
CA ARG A 90 -2.87 12.47 -4.92
C ARG A 90 -4.35 12.86 -5.15
N GLY A 91 -4.94 12.52 -6.30
CA GLY A 91 -6.37 12.71 -6.59
C GLY A 91 -7.11 11.39 -6.76
N CYS A 92 -8.31 11.19 -6.19
CA CYS A 92 -9.26 10.14 -6.62
C CYS A 92 -10.73 10.57 -6.41
N SER A 93 -11.67 9.85 -7.03
CA SER A 93 -13.13 9.97 -6.76
C SER A 93 -13.67 8.73 -6.03
N LEU A 94 -14.58 8.94 -5.07
CA LEU A 94 -15.22 7.88 -4.28
C LEU A 94 -16.74 7.98 -4.33
N MET A 95 -17.40 6.84 -4.18
CA MET A 95 -18.85 6.76 -4.00
C MET A 95 -19.19 5.71 -2.95
N ALA A 96 -20.17 6.03 -2.10
CA ALA A 96 -20.86 5.08 -1.26
C ALA A 96 -22.37 5.21 -1.49
N VAL A 97 -23.05 4.08 -1.67
CA VAL A 97 -24.50 4.02 -1.88
C VAL A 97 -25.13 3.34 -0.67
N LEU A 98 -26.11 4.01 -0.06
CA LEU A 98 -26.82 3.49 1.10
C LEU A 98 -27.63 2.25 0.74
N PRO A 99 -27.80 1.27 1.67
CA PRO A 99 -28.61 0.07 1.45
C PRO A 99 -30.00 0.34 0.86
N LEU A 100 -30.69 1.37 1.36
CA LEU A 100 -32.02 1.80 0.91
C LEU A 100 -32.07 2.25 -0.56
N LYS A 101 -30.92 2.50 -1.19
CA LYS A 101 -30.77 2.94 -2.57
C LYS A 101 -30.30 1.80 -3.49
N THR A 102 -30.30 0.56 -3.02
CA THR A 102 -29.81 -0.61 -3.77
C THR A 102 -30.86 -1.72 -3.81
N GLU A 103 -30.97 -2.44 -4.93
CA GLU A 103 -31.97 -3.50 -5.11
C GLU A 103 -31.78 -4.67 -4.14
N ASN A 104 -30.52 -4.97 -3.77
CA ASN A 104 -30.17 -6.07 -2.87
C ASN A 104 -30.09 -5.65 -1.40
N GLY A 105 -30.36 -4.38 -1.06
CA GLY A 105 -30.29 -3.88 0.31
C GLY A 105 -28.89 -3.88 0.91
N HIS A 106 -27.82 -3.90 0.10
CA HIS A 106 -26.44 -3.85 0.56
C HIS A 106 -25.82 -2.48 0.31
N THR A 107 -24.92 -2.04 1.20
CA THR A 107 -24.08 -0.88 0.91
C THR A 107 -23.17 -1.20 -0.28
N LEU A 108 -23.16 -0.32 -1.29
CA LEU A 108 -22.18 -0.40 -2.36
C LEU A 108 -21.09 0.66 -2.13
N MET A 109 -19.84 0.25 -2.28
CA MET A 109 -18.69 1.15 -2.29
C MET A 109 -18.02 1.01 -3.65
N ALA A 110 -17.78 2.15 -4.31
CA ALA A 110 -17.08 2.20 -5.58
C ALA A 110 -16.01 3.27 -5.54
N ARG A 111 -14.89 2.97 -6.21
CA ARG A 111 -13.76 3.88 -6.34
C ARG A 111 -13.21 3.76 -7.75
N ASN A 112 -12.92 4.91 -8.34
CA ASN A 112 -12.14 4.97 -9.58
C ASN A 112 -10.66 5.13 -9.28
N TYR A 113 -9.87 4.66 -10.24
CA TYR A 113 -8.43 4.71 -10.21
C TYR A 113 -7.93 5.55 -11.38
N ASP A 114 -7.34 6.70 -11.09
CA ASP A 114 -6.98 7.71 -12.09
C ASP A 114 -5.49 7.61 -12.52
N PHE A 115 -4.87 6.44 -12.34
CA PHE A 115 -3.44 6.21 -12.62
C PHE A 115 -3.20 5.28 -13.83
N ASN A 116 -1.96 5.34 -14.34
CA ASN A 116 -1.50 4.42 -15.38
C ASN A 116 -0.96 3.11 -14.77
N ASP A 117 -1.02 2.04 -15.55
CA ASP A 117 -0.56 0.70 -15.16
C ASP A 117 0.96 0.58 -14.96
N GLU A 118 1.72 1.63 -15.28
CA GLU A 118 3.18 1.64 -15.17
C GLU A 118 3.67 2.15 -13.81
N MET A 119 2.86 2.92 -13.08
CA MET A 119 3.26 3.51 -11.80
C MET A 119 2.97 2.62 -10.60
N GLU A 120 2.19 1.55 -10.75
CA GLU A 120 1.73 0.72 -9.64
C GLU A 120 1.97 -0.76 -9.84
N GLU A 121 1.91 -1.49 -8.73
CA GLU A 121 2.05 -2.94 -8.69
C GLU A 121 0.89 -3.67 -9.39
N MET A 122 -0.24 -2.98 -9.59
CA MET A 122 -1.51 -3.56 -10.04
C MET A 122 -1.85 -4.84 -9.24
N CYS A 123 -1.71 -4.76 -7.92
CA CYS A 123 -1.82 -5.92 -7.04
C CYS A 123 -2.98 -5.77 -6.04
N PHE A 124 -3.86 -6.77 -6.00
CA PHE A 124 -4.75 -7.02 -4.89
C PHE A 124 -4.10 -8.03 -3.94
N ALA A 125 -4.24 -7.82 -2.64
CA ALA A 125 -3.76 -8.76 -1.64
C ALA A 125 -4.81 -9.08 -0.60
N TYR A 126 -4.98 -10.37 -0.37
CA TYR A 126 -5.50 -10.89 0.89
C TYR A 126 -4.38 -10.85 1.94
N THR A 127 -4.66 -10.29 3.11
CA THR A 127 -3.71 -10.13 4.20
C THR A 127 -4.33 -10.66 5.50
N GLU A 128 -3.59 -11.51 6.21
CA GLU A 128 -3.95 -12.07 7.52
C GLU A 128 -2.75 -11.91 8.46
N ILE A 129 -2.77 -10.83 9.25
CA ILE A 129 -1.76 -10.59 10.28
C ILE A 129 -2.20 -11.25 11.59
N ASP A 130 -1.28 -11.92 12.28
CA ASP A 130 -1.56 -12.57 13.56
C ASP A 130 -2.20 -11.62 14.57
N GLY A 131 -3.34 -12.04 15.13
CA GLY A 131 -4.09 -11.25 16.12
C GLY A 131 -4.77 -10.00 15.55
N LYS A 132 -4.85 -9.83 14.22
CA LYS A 132 -5.54 -8.74 13.53
C LYS A 132 -6.67 -9.27 12.64
N ASN A 133 -7.51 -8.35 12.20
CA ASN A 133 -8.56 -8.64 11.24
C ASN A 133 -7.98 -9.01 9.86
N LYS A 134 -8.62 -9.93 9.17
CA LYS A 134 -8.29 -10.41 7.82
C LYS A 134 -8.93 -9.52 6.78
N TYR A 135 -8.19 -9.08 5.78
CA TYR A 135 -8.73 -8.16 4.79
C TYR A 135 -8.19 -8.41 3.39
N ILE A 136 -8.96 -7.96 2.40
CA ILE A 136 -8.53 -7.91 1.01
C ILE A 136 -8.58 -6.47 0.52
N GLY A 137 -7.59 -6.06 -0.26
CA GLY A 137 -7.54 -4.71 -0.80
C GLY A 137 -6.46 -4.50 -1.86
N SER A 138 -6.57 -3.38 -2.56
CA SER A 138 -5.55 -2.92 -3.51
C SER A 138 -4.31 -2.46 -2.74
N ILE A 139 -3.14 -2.98 -3.10
CA ILE A 139 -1.84 -2.56 -2.56
C ILE A 139 -1.50 -1.16 -3.08
N LEU A 140 -0.82 -0.37 -2.24
CA LEU A 140 -0.17 0.88 -2.63
C LEU A 140 1.23 0.93 -2.04
N ASN A 141 2.25 1.04 -2.89
CA ASN A 141 3.67 1.10 -2.48
C ASN A 141 4.04 -0.05 -1.54
N LEU A 142 3.67 -1.28 -1.94
CA LEU A 142 3.86 -2.55 -1.23
C LEU A 142 3.09 -2.74 0.09
N PHE A 143 3.23 -1.81 1.03
CA PHE A 143 2.75 -1.96 2.42
C PHE A 143 1.42 -1.24 2.65
N GLY A 144 1.13 -0.20 1.86
CA GLY A 144 -0.09 0.57 1.97
C GLY A 144 -1.30 -0.13 1.37
N ARG A 145 -2.49 0.37 1.72
CA ARG A 145 -3.74 0.03 1.04
C ARG A 145 -4.41 1.28 0.49
N CYS A 146 -5.11 1.05 -0.62
CA CYS A 146 -5.81 2.05 -1.38
C CYS A 146 -7.32 1.97 -1.11
N ASP A 147 -7.81 0.75 -1.08
CA ASP A 147 -9.19 0.36 -0.78
C ASP A 147 -9.18 -1.10 -0.33
N GLY A 148 -10.28 -1.52 0.27
CA GLY A 148 -10.45 -2.91 0.67
C GLY A 148 -11.66 -3.14 1.58
N MET A 149 -11.81 -4.39 1.98
CA MET A 149 -12.83 -4.84 2.91
C MET A 149 -12.24 -5.89 3.86
N ASN A 150 -12.60 -5.81 5.14
CA ASN A 150 -12.25 -6.83 6.12
C ASN A 150 -13.31 -7.93 6.22
N GLU A 151 -13.00 -9.01 6.96
CA GLU A 151 -13.87 -10.18 7.15
C GLU A 151 -15.18 -9.89 7.87
N TYR A 152 -15.31 -8.72 8.52
CA TYR A 152 -16.51 -8.26 9.20
C TYR A 152 -17.37 -7.32 8.32
N GLY A 153 -16.98 -7.10 7.08
CA GLY A 153 -17.72 -6.28 6.11
C GLY A 153 -17.46 -4.77 6.23
N LEU A 154 -16.48 -4.34 7.03
CA LEU A 154 -16.04 -2.95 7.00
C LEU A 154 -15.26 -2.72 5.70
N ALA A 155 -15.81 -1.89 4.82
CA ALA A 155 -15.18 -1.46 3.60
C ALA A 155 -14.62 -0.05 3.76
N VAL A 156 -13.38 0.15 3.29
CA VAL A 156 -12.69 1.45 3.32
C VAL A 156 -12.12 1.70 1.93
N CYS A 157 -12.25 2.94 1.47
CA CYS A 157 -11.54 3.43 0.29
C CYS A 157 -11.04 4.84 0.58
N LYS A 158 -9.90 5.20 0.00
CA LYS A 158 -9.37 6.56 0.13
C LYS A 158 -9.39 7.26 -1.21
N ALA A 159 -9.79 8.52 -1.18
CA ALA A 159 -9.44 9.49 -2.18
C ALA A 159 -8.46 10.43 -1.52
N SER A 160 -7.48 10.82 -2.30
CA SER A 160 -6.68 11.95 -1.92
C SER A 160 -7.25 13.18 -2.63
N ASN A 161 -7.19 14.32 -1.95
CA ASN A 161 -7.68 15.61 -2.44
C ASN A 161 -6.67 16.69 -2.02
N GLY A 162 -6.05 17.35 -3.00
CA GLY A 162 -5.06 18.40 -2.76
C GLY A 162 -4.22 18.69 -3.99
N LEU A 163 -3.61 19.88 -4.05
CA LEU A 163 -2.49 20.15 -4.95
C LEU A 163 -1.32 19.27 -4.50
N PRO A 164 -0.61 18.56 -5.40
CA PRO A 164 0.50 17.74 -4.97
C PRO A 164 1.56 18.60 -4.30
N VAL A 165 1.84 18.33 -3.02
CA VAL A 165 2.90 18.99 -2.24
C VAL A 165 4.29 18.40 -2.54
N GLY A 166 4.54 17.96 -3.77
CA GLY A 166 5.81 17.44 -4.23
C GLY A 166 6.32 18.18 -5.47
N ASN A 167 7.65 18.34 -5.60
CA ASN A 167 8.31 18.94 -6.77
C ASN A 167 8.30 18.02 -8.01
N PHE A 168 7.15 17.42 -8.33
CA PHE A 168 7.00 16.57 -9.51
C PHE A 168 6.27 17.37 -10.60
N GLU A 169 6.81 17.43 -11.81
CA GLU A 169 6.09 18.00 -12.97
C GLU A 169 4.77 17.24 -13.18
N GLY A 170 3.66 17.98 -13.28
CA GLY A 170 2.31 17.42 -13.47
C GLY A 170 1.36 17.58 -12.29
N GLY A 171 1.67 18.51 -11.37
CA GLY A 171 0.78 18.93 -10.29
C GLY A 171 -0.06 20.16 -10.56
#